data_AF-A0A971XGL8-F1
#
_entry.id   AF-A0A971XGL8-F1
#
_cell.length_a   1.000
_cell.length_b   1.000
_cell.length_c   1.000
_cell.angle_alpha   90.00
_cell.angle_beta   90.00
_cell.angle_gamma   90.00
#
_symmetry.space_group_name_H-M   'P 1'
#
loop_
_entity.id
_entity.type
_entity.pdbx_description
1 polymer ?
#
loop_
_entity_poly.entity_id
_entity_poly.type
_entity_poly.pdbx_seq_one_letter_code
_entity_poly.pdbx_strand_id
1 'polypeptide(L)'
;MKIYYFYSPENLAYIAVQSTKLTIKSINKLLWLFGDDSLYIDSDVLKGDFICTYPELITPWCTNAVEIAKNIGINSITRMELLIPYNKSKHIYYDTMIQTIISNPDQNIFKIKRQKETIKLIDDIEKYNIEAGLALSKYEINYLKDVSKSLGRQLTDSEVYGFAQVNSEHCRHKIFNGIFIIDGVEKKQSLFDLIKSTTKANPGRVISAYSDNVAFIEVGKAKIFTPLRGDVPSSFIEYDEDIVYSLKAETHNFPTTVEPFYGAATGSGGEIRDRMAGGIGSIPLVGTAVYMVADTKDYIDEKKVNQHDKGRFLYHNPVDILIKASNGASDFGNKFGQPLICGSLYTFEQKINNKLIAYDKIIMLAGGIGYALKKYAHKKTVRPGQSVIMMGGDNYRIGMGGGAVSSVATGKYENNIERNAVQRANPEMQKRVFNVIRALSENNANPIISIHDHGAGGHLNCFAELLNPIGGEINIDALPLGDPSLSDKEIICNESQERMGLVVDNGNFEKIEKIALRERAPIYKVGKIYPTQSICFIGKDNRKPFDLKFDFLFGKTPKTIIRDNSIKSEFINPKYNLKNFEIYLEKVLSNEAVA
;
A
#
# COMPACT_ATOMS: atom_id res chain seq x y z
N MET A 1 -31.55 4.75 3.92
CA MET A 1 -30.73 5.98 3.96
C MET A 1 -31.18 6.87 2.81
N LYS A 2 -31.08 8.20 2.94
CA LYS A 2 -31.43 9.18 1.90
C LYS A 2 -30.16 9.86 1.37
N ILE A 3 -30.13 10.18 0.09
CA ILE A 3 -29.11 10.99 -0.59
C ILE A 3 -29.61 12.43 -0.66
N TYR A 4 -28.77 13.35 -0.20
CA TYR A 4 -28.96 14.80 -0.27
C TYR A 4 -27.91 15.38 -1.20
N TYR A 5 -28.30 16.27 -2.11
CA TYR A 5 -27.39 16.88 -3.06
C TYR A 5 -27.08 18.32 -2.68
N PHE A 6 -25.81 18.67 -2.77
CA PHE A 6 -25.31 20.03 -2.56
C PHE A 6 -24.50 20.45 -3.78
N TYR A 7 -24.51 21.72 -4.15
CA TYR A 7 -23.56 22.29 -5.10
C TYR A 7 -22.52 23.10 -4.33
N SER A 8 -21.24 22.87 -4.63
CA SER A 8 -20.12 23.63 -4.08
C SER A 8 -19.43 24.39 -5.22
N PRO A 9 -19.59 25.73 -5.30
CA PRO A 9 -18.96 26.54 -6.33
C PRO A 9 -17.44 26.45 -6.32
N GLU A 10 -16.82 26.41 -5.13
CA GLU A 10 -15.36 26.29 -4.97
C GLU A 10 -14.80 25.02 -5.60
N ASN A 11 -15.53 23.90 -5.47
CA ASN A 11 -15.14 22.63 -6.05
C ASN A 11 -15.59 22.45 -7.51
N LEU A 12 -16.38 23.39 -8.05
CA LEU A 12 -17.08 23.27 -9.33
C LEU A 12 -17.81 21.93 -9.49
N ALA A 13 -18.35 21.41 -8.38
CA ALA A 13 -18.87 20.06 -8.28
C ALA A 13 -20.11 20.00 -7.38
N TYR A 14 -20.91 18.96 -7.59
CA TYR A 14 -21.95 18.57 -6.65
C TYR A 14 -21.41 17.58 -5.63
N ILE A 15 -22.01 17.55 -4.44
CA ILE A 15 -21.68 16.62 -3.36
C ILE A 15 -22.93 15.80 -3.07
N ALA A 16 -22.83 14.49 -3.26
CA ALA A 16 -23.85 13.54 -2.88
C ALA A 16 -23.60 13.07 -1.43
N VAL A 17 -24.50 13.42 -0.52
CA VAL A 17 -24.40 13.13 0.92
C VAL A 17 -25.39 12.05 1.30
N GLN A 18 -24.92 10.87 1.69
CA GLN A 18 -25.76 9.80 2.23
C GLN A 18 -25.92 9.97 3.74
N SER A 19 -27.17 10.05 4.19
CA SER A 19 -27.48 10.19 5.61
C SER A 19 -28.74 9.42 6.00
N THR A 20 -28.83 9.02 7.27
CA THR A 20 -30.09 8.52 7.83
C THR A 20 -31.13 9.63 7.92
N LYS A 21 -30.72 10.85 8.33
CA LYS A 21 -31.55 12.06 8.40
C LYS A 21 -30.65 13.29 8.52
N LEU A 22 -30.97 14.35 7.77
CA LEU A 22 -30.41 15.69 7.99
C LEU A 22 -31.48 16.61 8.56
N THR A 23 -31.12 17.37 9.60
CA THR A 23 -31.94 18.47 10.10
C THR A 23 -31.61 19.76 9.34
N ILE A 24 -32.49 20.76 9.39
CA ILE A 24 -32.20 22.10 8.82
C ILE A 24 -30.88 22.67 9.39
N LYS A 25 -30.64 22.47 10.69
CA LYS A 25 -29.37 22.87 11.33
C LYS A 25 -28.17 22.13 10.73
N SER A 26 -28.31 20.84 10.43
CA SER A 26 -27.26 20.04 9.76
C SER A 26 -27.02 20.53 8.33
N ILE A 27 -28.08 20.83 7.57
CA ILE A 27 -27.98 21.38 6.22
C ILE A 27 -27.23 22.71 6.23
N ASN A 28 -27.59 23.65 7.11
CA ASN A 28 -26.91 24.94 7.21
C ASN A 28 -25.42 24.80 7.57
N LYS A 29 -25.08 23.86 8.45
CA LYS A 29 -23.67 23.54 8.76
C LYS A 29 -22.91 22.99 7.56
N LEU A 30 -23.55 22.14 6.75
CA LEU A 30 -22.95 21.60 5.53
C LEU A 30 -22.77 22.67 4.46
N LEU A 31 -23.74 23.58 4.29
CA LEU A 31 -23.61 24.72 3.37
C LEU A 31 -22.42 25.60 3.75
N TRP A 32 -22.26 25.91 5.03
CA TRP A 32 -21.07 26.61 5.53
C TRP A 32 -19.77 25.81 5.28
N LEU A 33 -19.80 24.49 5.48
CA LEU A 33 -18.63 23.64 5.28
C LEU A 33 -18.21 23.53 3.80
N PHE A 34 -19.16 23.55 2.87
CA PHE A 34 -18.91 23.36 1.45
C PHE A 34 -18.49 24.63 0.70
N GLY A 35 -18.36 25.74 1.41
CA GLY A 35 -17.89 27.03 0.89
C GLY A 35 -19.02 28.02 0.66
N ASP A 36 -18.63 29.28 0.45
CA ASP A 36 -19.57 30.36 0.18
C ASP A 36 -20.39 30.07 -1.10
N ASP A 37 -21.64 30.56 -1.13
CA ASP A 37 -22.60 30.33 -2.21
C ASP A 37 -22.96 28.86 -2.49
N SER A 38 -22.62 27.95 -1.57
CA SER A 38 -23.08 26.56 -1.65
C SER A 38 -24.61 26.49 -1.60
N LEU A 39 -25.18 25.57 -2.38
CA LEU A 39 -26.63 25.40 -2.50
C LEU A 39 -27.06 23.99 -2.15
N TYR A 40 -28.12 23.87 -1.33
CA TYR A 40 -28.81 22.60 -1.15
C TYR A 40 -29.80 22.43 -2.31
N ILE A 41 -29.71 21.28 -2.99
CA ILE A 41 -30.58 20.94 -4.11
C ILE A 41 -31.69 20.04 -3.57
N ASP A 42 -32.89 20.61 -3.40
CA ASP A 42 -34.05 19.87 -2.91
C ASP A 42 -34.69 19.03 -4.02
N SER A 43 -34.00 17.94 -4.38
CA SER A 43 -34.44 16.96 -5.37
C SER A 43 -33.89 15.58 -5.02
N ASP A 44 -34.69 14.55 -5.26
CA ASP A 44 -34.24 13.16 -5.08
C ASP A 44 -33.39 12.66 -6.26
N VAL A 45 -33.37 13.40 -7.37
CA VAL A 45 -32.59 13.13 -8.58
C VAL A 45 -31.87 14.40 -9.04
N LEU A 46 -30.57 14.31 -9.30
CA LEU A 46 -29.80 15.40 -9.84
C LEU A 46 -29.74 15.29 -11.37
N LYS A 47 -30.30 16.25 -12.11
CA LYS A 47 -30.39 16.18 -13.58
C LYS A 47 -29.03 16.46 -14.24
N GLY A 48 -28.67 15.65 -15.23
CA GLY A 48 -27.43 15.80 -16.02
C GLY A 48 -26.54 14.57 -16.02
N ASP A 49 -25.41 14.67 -16.71
CA ASP A 49 -24.34 13.66 -16.69
C ASP A 49 -23.23 14.13 -15.75
N PHE A 50 -22.67 13.23 -14.95
CA PHE A 50 -21.64 13.53 -13.96
C PHE A 50 -20.53 12.49 -13.99
N ILE A 51 -19.28 12.93 -13.85
CA ILE A 51 -18.16 12.05 -13.49
C ILE A 51 -18.23 11.80 -11.99
N CYS A 52 -18.20 10.53 -11.59
CA CYS A 52 -18.20 10.10 -10.20
C CYS A 52 -17.30 8.88 -10.00
N THR A 53 -16.98 8.56 -8.76
CA THR A 53 -16.34 7.28 -8.43
C THR A 53 -17.33 6.13 -8.51
N TYR A 54 -16.80 4.92 -8.73
CA TYR A 54 -17.62 3.71 -8.71
C TYR A 54 -18.27 3.52 -7.33
N PRO A 55 -19.53 3.06 -7.24
CA PRO A 55 -20.21 2.86 -5.96
C PRO A 55 -19.44 1.93 -5.00
N GLU A 56 -18.69 0.98 -5.53
CA GLU A 56 -17.86 0.03 -4.79
C GLU A 56 -16.56 0.67 -4.22
N LEU A 57 -16.15 1.83 -4.73
CA LEU A 57 -14.96 2.55 -4.28
C LEU A 57 -15.34 3.68 -3.33
N ILE A 58 -14.70 3.73 -2.16
CA ILE A 58 -14.83 4.83 -1.21
C ILE A 58 -13.56 5.67 -1.28
N THR A 59 -13.69 6.93 -1.72
CA THR A 59 -12.52 7.80 -1.89
C THR A 59 -11.88 8.17 -0.55
N PRO A 60 -10.57 8.51 -0.54
CA PRO A 60 -9.95 9.18 0.60
C PRO A 60 -10.66 10.49 0.97
N TRP A 61 -11.17 11.23 -0.04
CA TRP A 61 -11.97 12.43 0.17
C TRP A 61 -13.24 12.12 0.98
N CYS A 62 -13.98 11.07 0.64
CA CYS A 62 -15.15 10.62 1.39
C CYS A 62 -14.81 10.36 2.86
N THR A 63 -13.74 9.59 3.13
CA THR A 63 -13.33 9.27 4.50
C THR A 63 -13.09 10.54 5.31
N ASN A 64 -12.33 11.48 4.77
CA ASN A 64 -11.98 12.72 5.46
C ASN A 64 -13.20 13.65 5.59
N ALA A 65 -14.02 13.78 4.55
CA ALA A 65 -15.23 14.62 4.57
C ALA A 65 -16.28 14.13 5.57
N VAL A 66 -16.50 12.81 5.65
CA VAL A 66 -17.39 12.21 6.66
C VAL A 66 -16.84 12.43 8.07
N GLU A 67 -15.53 12.33 8.26
CA GLU A 67 -14.91 12.60 9.57
C GLU A 67 -15.04 14.08 9.98
N ILE A 68 -14.84 15.02 9.06
CA ILE A 68 -15.07 16.45 9.30
C ILE A 68 -16.53 16.69 9.70
N ALA A 69 -17.49 16.06 9.01
CA ALA A 69 -18.91 16.18 9.34
C ALA A 69 -19.23 15.68 10.76
N LYS A 70 -18.63 14.55 11.18
CA LYS A 70 -18.73 14.04 12.56
C LYS A 70 -18.14 15.04 13.56
N ASN A 71 -17.00 15.65 13.25
CA ASN A 71 -16.33 16.63 14.11
C ASN A 71 -17.15 17.90 14.34
N ILE A 72 -17.95 18.33 13.37
CA ILE A 72 -18.90 19.44 13.53
C ILE A 72 -20.26 19.00 14.09
N GLY A 73 -20.37 17.75 14.57
CA GLY A 73 -21.53 17.20 15.27
C GLY A 73 -22.63 16.64 14.37
N ILE A 74 -22.31 16.21 13.15
CA ILE A 74 -23.25 15.58 12.21
C ILE A 74 -22.92 14.08 12.05
N ASN A 75 -23.37 13.29 13.02
CA ASN A 75 -23.08 11.85 13.06
C ASN A 75 -23.96 10.99 12.14
N SER A 76 -25.00 11.58 11.53
CA SER A 76 -25.95 10.84 10.70
C SER A 76 -25.45 10.57 9.28
N ILE A 77 -24.29 11.11 8.90
CA ILE A 77 -23.72 10.97 7.54
C ILE A 77 -22.83 9.74 7.50
N THR A 78 -23.06 8.90 6.50
CA THR A 78 -22.32 7.64 6.29
C THR A 78 -21.39 7.69 5.09
N ARG A 79 -21.69 8.54 4.09
CA ARG A 79 -20.89 8.68 2.87
C ARG A 79 -21.07 10.07 2.26
N MET A 80 -20.00 10.62 1.69
CA MET A 80 -20.03 11.80 0.84
C MET A 80 -19.17 11.52 -0.39
N GLU A 81 -19.63 11.86 -1.59
CA GLU A 81 -18.77 11.83 -2.79
C GLU A 81 -19.02 13.04 -3.68
N LEU A 82 -17.99 13.40 -4.45
CA LEU A 82 -18.04 14.44 -5.46
C LEU A 82 -18.64 13.93 -6.77
N LEU A 83 -19.46 14.76 -7.39
CA LEU A 83 -20.07 14.58 -8.71
C LEU A 83 -19.69 15.78 -9.58
N ILE A 84 -18.78 15.56 -10.52
CA ILE A 84 -18.27 16.63 -11.40
C ILE A 84 -19.16 16.70 -12.64
N PRO A 85 -19.76 17.85 -12.99
CA PRO A 85 -20.58 17.96 -14.19
C PRO A 85 -19.83 17.54 -15.45
N TYR A 86 -20.41 16.63 -16.22
CA TYR A 86 -19.83 16.13 -17.46
C TYR A 86 -20.57 16.70 -18.68
N ASN A 87 -19.80 17.33 -19.57
CA ASN A 87 -20.31 17.77 -20.86
C ASN A 87 -19.64 16.99 -21.99
N LYS A 88 -20.43 16.18 -22.69
CA LYS A 88 -19.99 15.38 -23.84
C LYS A 88 -19.30 16.20 -24.93
N SER A 89 -19.65 17.48 -25.10
CA SER A 89 -19.02 18.34 -26.12
C SER A 89 -17.66 18.92 -25.71
N LYS A 90 -17.31 18.88 -24.41
CA LYS A 90 -16.07 19.48 -23.88
C LYS A 90 -14.90 18.50 -23.71
N HIS A 91 -15.08 17.21 -24.04
CA HIS A 91 -14.06 16.16 -23.91
C HIS A 91 -13.25 16.27 -22.60
N ILE A 92 -13.95 16.28 -21.46
CA ILE A 92 -13.30 16.30 -20.14
C ILE A 92 -12.66 14.94 -19.90
N TYR A 93 -11.34 14.92 -19.68
CA TYR A 93 -10.60 13.72 -19.30
C TYR A 93 -10.97 13.28 -17.88
N TYR A 94 -11.14 11.98 -17.67
CA TYR A 94 -11.35 11.37 -16.36
C TYR A 94 -10.71 9.99 -16.33
N ASP A 95 -10.33 9.53 -15.15
CA ASP A 95 -9.56 8.30 -15.00
C ASP A 95 -10.49 7.09 -14.92
N THR A 96 -10.61 6.35 -16.04
CA THR A 96 -11.54 5.21 -16.14
C THR A 96 -11.26 4.06 -15.17
N MET A 97 -10.07 4.03 -14.54
CA MET A 97 -9.76 3.00 -13.55
C MET A 97 -10.52 3.23 -12.23
N ILE A 98 -10.79 4.50 -11.89
CA ILE A 98 -11.40 4.93 -10.63
C ILE A 98 -12.73 5.69 -10.79
N GLN A 99 -13.02 6.19 -11.98
CA GLN A 99 -14.16 7.06 -12.27
C GLN A 99 -15.02 6.51 -13.41
N THR A 100 -16.32 6.83 -13.36
CA THR A 100 -17.32 6.52 -14.37
C THR A 100 -18.21 7.73 -14.61
N ILE A 101 -18.98 7.71 -15.70
CA ILE A 101 -20.05 8.66 -15.94
C ILE A 101 -21.37 8.07 -15.46
N ILE A 102 -22.15 8.86 -14.73
CA ILE A 102 -23.52 8.54 -14.34
C ILE A 102 -24.48 9.61 -14.86
N SER A 103 -25.60 9.18 -15.42
CA SER A 103 -26.68 10.05 -15.88
C SER A 103 -27.80 10.09 -14.85
N ASN A 104 -28.26 11.30 -14.54
CA ASN A 104 -29.36 11.59 -13.62
C ASN A 104 -29.27 10.82 -12.29
N PRO A 105 -28.17 10.95 -11.51
CA PRO A 105 -28.02 10.19 -10.28
C PRO A 105 -29.19 10.39 -9.31
N ASP A 106 -29.70 9.27 -8.80
CA ASP A 106 -30.85 9.17 -7.92
C ASP A 106 -30.46 8.69 -6.51
N GLN A 107 -31.45 8.27 -5.73
CA GLN A 107 -31.24 7.76 -4.37
C GLN A 107 -30.46 6.43 -4.31
N ASN A 108 -30.16 5.80 -5.44
CA ASN A 108 -29.41 4.55 -5.54
C ASN A 108 -27.93 4.74 -5.93
N ILE A 109 -27.43 5.98 -6.04
CA ILE A 109 -26.05 6.25 -6.51
C ILE A 109 -24.96 5.49 -5.74
N PHE A 110 -25.15 5.22 -4.45
CA PHE A 110 -24.19 4.46 -3.62
C PHE A 110 -24.60 3.01 -3.35
N LYS A 111 -25.60 2.50 -4.06
CA LYS A 111 -26.08 1.13 -3.86
C LYS A 111 -25.07 0.14 -4.42
N ILE A 112 -24.38 -0.56 -3.52
CA ILE A 112 -23.49 -1.67 -3.86
C ILE A 112 -24.36 -2.88 -4.26
N LYS A 113 -24.17 -3.39 -5.48
CA LYS A 113 -24.90 -4.57 -5.98
C LYS A 113 -24.31 -5.89 -5.49
N ARG A 114 -23.02 -5.88 -5.12
CA ARG A 114 -22.28 -7.04 -4.66
C ARG A 114 -22.74 -7.48 -3.27
N GLN A 115 -22.93 -8.77 -3.09
CA GLN A 115 -23.20 -9.38 -1.79
C GLN A 115 -21.91 -10.00 -1.24
N LYS A 116 -21.81 -10.01 0.10
CA LYS A 116 -20.72 -10.68 0.82
C LYS A 116 -20.71 -12.16 0.48
N GLU A 117 -19.60 -12.66 -0.07
CA GLU A 117 -19.42 -14.10 -0.29
C GLU A 117 -19.20 -14.82 1.05
N THR A 118 -19.80 -16.00 1.18
CA THR A 118 -19.53 -16.92 2.30
C THR A 118 -18.20 -17.64 2.12
N ILE A 119 -17.66 -18.18 3.21
CA ILE A 119 -16.46 -19.03 3.17
C ILE A 119 -16.72 -20.21 2.22
N LYS A 120 -15.79 -20.47 1.31
CA LYS A 120 -15.85 -21.60 0.37
C LYS A 120 -14.83 -22.65 0.78
N LEU A 121 -15.23 -23.92 0.75
CA LEU A 121 -14.31 -25.04 0.85
C LEU A 121 -13.83 -25.40 -0.56
N ILE A 122 -12.52 -25.59 -0.74
CA ILE A 122 -11.92 -25.82 -2.04
C ILE A 122 -11.80 -27.33 -2.30
N ASP A 123 -12.61 -27.83 -3.23
CA ASP A 123 -12.54 -29.22 -3.73
C ASP A 123 -11.36 -29.41 -4.69
N ASP A 124 -11.16 -28.44 -5.59
CA ASP A 124 -10.14 -28.48 -6.64
C ASP A 124 -9.26 -27.22 -6.60
N ILE A 125 -8.07 -27.40 -6.05
CA ILE A 125 -7.07 -26.33 -5.90
C ILE A 125 -6.54 -25.86 -7.26
N GLU A 126 -6.46 -26.72 -8.26
CA GLU A 126 -5.93 -26.36 -9.59
C GLU A 126 -6.93 -25.48 -10.34
N LYS A 127 -8.22 -25.85 -10.28
CA LYS A 127 -9.30 -25.01 -10.80
C LYS A 127 -9.36 -23.66 -10.08
N TYR A 128 -9.33 -23.67 -8.74
CA TYR A 128 -9.38 -22.43 -7.96
C TYR A 128 -8.17 -21.52 -8.21
N ASN A 129 -6.97 -22.09 -8.41
CA ASN A 129 -5.76 -21.33 -8.77
C ASN A 129 -5.93 -20.52 -10.06
N ILE A 130 -6.58 -21.11 -11.07
CA ILE A 130 -6.86 -20.44 -12.35
C ILE A 130 -7.94 -19.36 -12.15
N GLU A 131 -9.07 -19.72 -11.53
CA GLU A 131 -10.21 -18.81 -11.33
C GLU A 131 -9.85 -17.58 -10.48
N ALA A 132 -9.04 -17.76 -9.44
CA ALA A 132 -8.63 -16.69 -8.54
C ALA A 132 -7.31 -16.01 -8.94
N GLY A 133 -6.66 -16.45 -10.02
CA GLY A 133 -5.42 -15.85 -10.54
C GLY A 133 -4.24 -15.94 -9.57
N LEU A 134 -4.10 -17.04 -8.83
CA LEU A 134 -3.13 -17.15 -7.72
C LEU A 134 -1.68 -17.38 -8.16
N ALA A 135 -1.47 -17.75 -9.43
CA ALA A 135 -0.16 -18.03 -10.01
C ALA A 135 0.66 -19.09 -9.23
N LEU A 136 -0.02 -20.06 -8.59
CA LEU A 136 0.64 -21.17 -7.89
C LEU A 136 1.31 -22.11 -8.90
N SER A 137 2.51 -22.56 -8.57
CA SER A 137 3.21 -23.60 -9.31
C SER A 137 2.58 -24.98 -9.08
N LYS A 138 2.85 -25.93 -9.98
CA LYS A 138 2.41 -27.33 -9.82
C LYS A 138 2.87 -27.96 -8.51
N TYR A 139 4.07 -27.59 -8.03
CA TYR A 139 4.57 -28.03 -6.73
C TYR A 139 3.71 -27.49 -5.59
N GLU A 140 3.42 -26.18 -5.58
CA GLU A 140 2.62 -25.54 -4.53
C GLU A 140 1.18 -26.06 -4.50
N ILE A 141 0.59 -26.34 -5.67
CA ILE A 141 -0.72 -26.99 -5.76
C ILE A 141 -0.69 -28.38 -5.10
N ASN A 142 0.31 -29.20 -5.40
CA ASN A 142 0.45 -30.53 -4.78
C ASN A 142 0.72 -30.43 -3.28
N TYR A 143 1.55 -29.49 -2.86
CA TYR A 143 1.82 -29.22 -1.45
C TYR A 143 0.53 -28.87 -0.68
N LEU A 144 -0.32 -28.00 -1.23
CA LEU A 144 -1.60 -27.66 -0.60
C LEU A 144 -2.57 -28.86 -0.56
N LYS A 145 -2.55 -29.75 -1.57
CA LYS A 145 -3.29 -31.01 -1.54
C LYS A 145 -2.82 -31.91 -0.39
N ASP A 146 -1.51 -31.99 -0.16
CA ASP A 146 -0.92 -32.75 0.96
C ASP A 146 -1.24 -32.13 2.32
N VAL A 147 -1.24 -30.80 2.43
CA VAL A 147 -1.67 -30.07 3.64
C VAL A 147 -3.14 -30.39 3.95
N SER A 148 -4.04 -30.28 2.97
CA SER A 148 -5.46 -30.63 3.09
C SER A 148 -5.63 -32.07 3.61
N LYS A 149 -4.91 -33.03 3.01
CA LYS A 149 -4.91 -34.43 3.44
C LYS A 149 -4.39 -34.60 4.88
N SER A 150 -3.33 -33.90 5.26
CA SER A 150 -2.74 -33.96 6.60
C SER A 150 -3.65 -33.37 7.67
N LEU A 151 -4.42 -32.35 7.33
CA LEU A 151 -5.42 -31.75 8.20
C LEU A 151 -6.71 -32.58 8.29
N GLY A 152 -6.93 -33.52 7.37
CA GLY A 152 -8.16 -34.32 7.30
C GLY A 152 -9.40 -33.49 6.94
N ARG A 153 -9.23 -32.30 6.36
CA ARG A 153 -10.30 -31.40 5.93
C ARG A 153 -9.89 -30.63 4.70
N GLN A 154 -10.89 -30.14 3.97
CA GLN A 154 -10.67 -29.21 2.87
C GLN A 154 -10.11 -27.88 3.38
N LEU A 155 -9.32 -27.24 2.53
CA LEU A 155 -8.85 -25.87 2.77
C LEU A 155 -9.95 -24.88 2.40
N THR A 156 -10.02 -23.78 3.13
CA THR A 156 -10.89 -22.66 2.76
C THR A 156 -10.31 -21.85 1.61
N ASP A 157 -11.15 -21.06 0.96
CA ASP A 157 -10.70 -20.08 -0.04
C ASP A 157 -9.71 -19.06 0.55
N SER A 158 -9.91 -18.65 1.81
CA SER A 158 -8.99 -17.74 2.50
C SER A 158 -7.62 -18.39 2.76
N GLU A 159 -7.58 -19.69 3.06
CA GLU A 159 -6.33 -20.43 3.28
C GLU A 159 -5.53 -20.60 1.99
N VAL A 160 -6.18 -21.00 0.90
CA VAL A 160 -5.51 -21.17 -0.40
C VAL A 160 -5.07 -19.81 -0.96
N TYR A 161 -5.94 -18.80 -0.90
CA TYR A 161 -5.61 -17.45 -1.36
C TYR A 161 -4.50 -16.82 -0.52
N GLY A 162 -4.60 -16.93 0.81
CA GLY A 162 -3.62 -16.40 1.74
C GLY A 162 -2.24 -17.06 1.58
N PHE A 163 -2.21 -18.39 1.39
CA PHE A 163 -0.98 -19.10 1.08
C PHE A 163 -0.31 -18.56 -0.19
N ALA A 164 -1.09 -18.31 -1.25
CA ALA A 164 -0.57 -17.79 -2.51
C ALA A 164 0.07 -16.39 -2.35
N GLN A 165 -0.54 -15.50 -1.56
CA GLN A 165 0.03 -14.17 -1.32
C GLN A 165 1.32 -14.23 -0.51
N VAL A 166 1.32 -14.95 0.61
CA VAL A 166 2.48 -15.08 1.51
C VAL A 166 3.64 -15.79 0.82
N ASN A 167 3.35 -16.71 -0.11
CA ASN A 167 4.36 -17.46 -0.86
C ASN A 167 4.57 -16.93 -2.29
N SER A 168 4.12 -15.72 -2.62
CA SER A 168 4.43 -15.10 -3.91
C SER A 168 5.94 -14.80 -4.06
N GLU A 169 6.39 -14.56 -5.30
CA GLU A 169 7.78 -14.12 -5.53
C GLU A 169 8.08 -12.81 -4.79
N HIS A 170 7.13 -11.88 -4.81
CA HIS A 170 7.22 -10.60 -4.12
C HIS A 170 7.47 -10.74 -2.61
N CYS A 171 6.81 -11.69 -1.95
CA CYS A 171 6.93 -11.86 -0.49
C CYS A 171 8.15 -12.71 -0.08
N ARG A 172 8.52 -13.74 -0.85
CA ARG A 172 9.56 -14.71 -0.46
C ARG A 172 10.90 -14.50 -1.15
N HIS A 173 10.97 -13.62 -2.15
CA HIS A 173 12.20 -13.33 -2.90
C HIS A 173 12.88 -14.65 -3.38
N LYS A 174 12.10 -15.55 -4.00
CA LYS A 174 12.58 -16.91 -4.32
C LYS A 174 13.71 -16.87 -5.34
N ILE A 175 13.72 -15.88 -6.24
CA ILE A 175 14.82 -15.63 -7.18
C ILE A 175 16.09 -15.27 -6.42
N PHE A 176 16.01 -14.33 -5.47
CA PHE A 176 17.18 -13.86 -4.72
C PHE A 176 17.81 -14.93 -3.83
N ASN A 177 16.99 -15.87 -3.33
CA ASN A 177 17.41 -17.01 -2.51
C ASN A 177 17.62 -18.30 -3.32
N GLY A 178 17.47 -18.23 -4.65
CA GLY A 178 17.54 -19.37 -5.56
C GLY A 178 18.95 -19.89 -5.81
N ILE A 179 19.02 -21.03 -6.50
CA ILE A 179 20.26 -21.65 -6.99
C ILE A 179 20.45 -21.23 -8.46
N PHE A 180 21.60 -20.66 -8.78
CA PHE A 180 21.93 -20.23 -10.14
C PHE A 180 22.89 -21.22 -10.80
N ILE A 181 22.56 -21.67 -12.00
CA ILE A 181 23.44 -22.45 -12.88
C ILE A 181 23.66 -21.60 -14.12
N ILE A 182 24.85 -21.02 -14.27
CA ILE A 182 25.19 -20.14 -15.39
C ILE A 182 26.27 -20.82 -16.22
N ASP A 183 26.04 -20.97 -17.53
CA ASP A 183 26.93 -21.66 -18.46
C ASP A 183 27.22 -23.11 -18.02
N GLY A 184 26.20 -23.79 -17.50
CA GLY A 184 26.29 -25.16 -16.97
C GLY A 184 26.97 -25.29 -15.60
N VAL A 185 27.45 -24.19 -15.00
CA VAL A 185 28.14 -24.19 -13.70
C VAL A 185 27.26 -23.65 -12.59
N GLU A 186 27.00 -24.47 -11.58
CA GLU A 186 26.29 -24.05 -10.36
C GLU A 186 27.11 -23.03 -9.55
N LYS A 187 26.47 -21.94 -9.17
CA LYS A 187 27.05 -20.88 -8.33
C LYS A 187 26.84 -21.20 -6.86
N LYS A 188 27.90 -21.02 -6.06
CA LYS A 188 27.92 -21.36 -4.63
C LYS A 188 27.03 -20.47 -3.75
N GLN A 189 26.79 -19.23 -4.19
CA GLN A 189 26.09 -18.21 -3.41
C GLN A 189 24.83 -17.79 -4.16
N SER A 190 23.75 -17.57 -3.41
CA SER A 190 22.57 -16.89 -3.94
C SER A 190 22.84 -15.40 -4.13
N LEU A 191 21.95 -14.68 -4.83
CA LEU A 191 22.07 -13.21 -4.94
C LEU A 191 22.01 -12.56 -3.56
N PHE A 192 21.16 -13.05 -2.66
CA PHE A 192 21.05 -12.50 -1.31
C PHE A 192 22.31 -12.76 -0.47
N ASP A 193 22.98 -13.91 -0.66
CA ASP A 193 24.27 -14.18 -0.03
C ASP A 193 25.36 -13.22 -0.53
N LEU A 194 25.33 -12.86 -1.81
CA LEU A 194 26.24 -11.85 -2.37
C LEU A 194 25.98 -10.48 -1.75
N ILE A 195 24.72 -10.08 -1.58
CA ILE A 195 24.38 -8.83 -0.87
C ILE A 195 24.87 -8.86 0.59
N LYS A 196 24.60 -9.93 1.34
CA LYS A 196 25.07 -10.09 2.73
C LYS A 196 26.59 -10.09 2.84
N SER A 197 27.30 -10.55 1.81
CA SER A 197 28.77 -10.55 1.79
C SER A 197 29.36 -9.15 1.90
N THR A 198 28.65 -8.11 1.43
CA THR A 198 29.10 -6.72 1.53
C THR A 198 29.20 -6.26 2.98
N THR A 199 28.15 -6.49 3.78
CA THR A 199 28.12 -6.20 5.22
C THR A 199 29.07 -7.12 6.00
N LYS A 200 29.23 -8.38 5.58
CA LYS A 200 30.21 -9.29 6.20
C LYS A 200 31.65 -8.82 5.99
N ALA A 201 31.96 -8.32 4.79
CA ALA A 201 33.28 -7.80 4.45
C ALA A 201 33.56 -6.46 5.13
N ASN A 202 32.55 -5.60 5.23
CA ASN A 202 32.65 -4.27 5.83
C ASN A 202 31.42 -3.97 6.70
N PRO A 203 31.40 -4.43 7.97
CA PRO A 203 30.24 -4.23 8.85
C PRO A 203 30.02 -2.75 9.21
N GLY A 204 31.07 -1.93 9.13
CA GLY A 204 30.98 -0.49 9.33
C GLY A 204 30.28 -0.12 10.63
N ARG A 205 29.21 0.67 10.52
CA ARG A 205 28.34 1.13 11.63
C ARG A 205 26.98 0.44 11.65
N VAL A 206 26.83 -0.71 10.99
CA VAL A 206 25.54 -1.40 10.90
C VAL A 206 25.17 -1.99 12.27
N ILE A 207 24.02 -1.59 12.80
CA ILE A 207 23.42 -2.13 14.03
C ILE A 207 22.50 -3.31 13.72
N SER A 208 21.71 -3.18 12.64
CA SER A 208 20.76 -4.20 12.20
C SER A 208 20.63 -4.15 10.68
N ALA A 209 20.70 -5.30 10.03
CA ALA A 209 20.43 -5.45 8.61
C ALA A 209 19.86 -6.84 8.34
N TYR A 210 18.92 -6.94 7.39
CA TYR A 210 18.32 -8.21 6.95
C TYR A 210 17.51 -8.97 8.02
N SER A 211 17.16 -8.32 9.12
CA SER A 211 16.37 -8.90 10.23
C SER A 211 15.13 -8.08 10.59
N ASP A 212 14.87 -7.00 9.86
CA ASP A 212 13.72 -6.12 10.04
C ASP A 212 13.37 -5.45 8.71
N ASN A 213 12.29 -4.67 8.69
CA ASN A 213 11.83 -3.93 7.52
C ASN A 213 12.79 -2.83 7.08
N VAL A 214 13.76 -2.45 7.93
CA VAL A 214 14.75 -1.41 7.68
C VAL A 214 16.16 -1.87 8.08
N ALA A 215 17.17 -1.21 7.52
CA ALA A 215 18.52 -1.26 8.06
C ALA A 215 18.71 -0.15 9.10
N PHE A 216 19.42 -0.44 10.19
CA PHE A 216 19.85 0.55 11.17
C PHE A 216 21.35 0.77 11.13
N ILE A 217 21.76 2.04 11.09
CA ILE A 217 23.16 2.45 11.19
C ILE A 217 23.38 3.35 12.40
N GLU A 218 24.50 3.16 13.09
CA GLU A 218 24.89 3.97 14.23
C GLU A 218 25.30 5.38 13.83
N VAL A 219 24.80 6.37 14.58
CA VAL A 219 25.08 7.79 14.37
C VAL A 219 25.84 8.35 15.56
N GLY A 220 25.21 8.34 16.74
CA GLY A 220 25.73 8.93 17.96
C GLY A 220 24.62 9.59 18.77
N LYS A 221 24.99 10.53 19.64
CA LYS A 221 24.02 11.26 20.47
C LYS A 221 23.31 12.34 19.69
N ALA A 222 22.01 12.47 19.94
CA ALA A 222 21.20 13.59 19.50
C ALA A 222 20.33 14.09 20.65
N LYS A 223 19.93 15.35 20.56
CA LYS A 223 18.95 15.95 21.45
C LYS A 223 17.54 15.62 20.94
N ILE A 224 16.78 14.91 21.75
CA ILE A 224 15.39 14.54 21.46
C ILE A 224 14.47 15.61 22.02
N PHE A 225 13.56 16.11 21.19
CA PHE A 225 12.53 17.08 21.56
C PHE A 225 11.14 16.44 21.42
N THR A 226 10.47 16.18 22.56
CA THR A 226 9.24 15.38 22.59
C THR A 226 8.32 15.85 23.72
N PRO A 227 6.99 15.67 23.65
CA PRO A 227 6.10 15.96 24.77
C PRO A 227 6.39 15.02 25.95
N LEU A 228 6.33 15.55 27.18
CA LEU A 228 6.47 14.74 28.40
C LEU A 228 5.42 13.62 28.47
N ARG A 229 4.20 13.91 27.99
CA ARG A 229 3.07 12.97 27.95
C ARG A 229 2.36 13.05 26.61
N GLY A 230 2.19 11.90 25.96
CA GLY A 230 1.45 11.78 24.70
C GLY A 230 -0.08 11.67 24.86
N ASP A 231 -0.57 11.40 26.08
CA ASP A 231 -1.99 11.11 26.35
C ASP A 231 -2.80 12.35 26.77
N VAL A 232 -2.14 13.42 27.21
CA VAL A 232 -2.76 14.68 27.68
C VAL A 232 -1.91 15.88 27.25
N PRO A 233 -2.47 17.11 27.24
CA PRO A 233 -1.67 18.32 27.07
C PRO A 233 -0.50 18.33 28.07
N SER A 234 0.72 18.54 27.56
CA SER A 234 1.93 18.52 28.38
C SER A 234 3.02 19.41 27.81
N SER A 235 3.97 19.82 28.66
CA SER A 235 5.16 20.54 28.24
C SER A 235 6.06 19.64 27.39
N PHE A 236 6.77 20.27 26.44
CA PHE A 236 7.87 19.60 25.76
C PHE A 236 9.08 19.52 26.68
N ILE A 237 9.86 18.45 26.50
CA ILE A 237 11.13 18.23 27.18
C ILE A 237 12.23 17.96 26.16
N GLU A 238 13.45 18.25 26.56
CA GLU A 238 14.67 17.91 25.84
C GLU A 238 15.49 16.93 26.66
N TYR A 239 16.06 15.92 26.00
CA TYR A 239 17.06 15.04 26.61
C TYR A 239 18.02 14.51 25.55
N ASP A 240 19.26 14.21 25.95
CA ASP A 240 20.25 13.59 25.08
C ASP A 240 20.08 12.07 25.09
N GLU A 241 20.15 11.44 23.92
CA GLU A 241 20.04 9.99 23.77
C GLU A 241 20.84 9.51 22.56
N ASP A 242 21.32 8.27 22.60
CA ASP A 242 21.94 7.64 21.43
C ASP A 242 20.88 7.29 20.39
N ILE A 243 21.11 7.69 19.14
CA ILE A 243 20.22 7.40 18.01
C ILE A 243 20.91 6.57 16.93
N VAL A 244 20.06 5.92 16.12
CA VAL A 244 20.43 5.23 14.88
C VAL A 244 19.62 5.81 13.73
N TYR A 245 20.15 5.80 12.52
CA TYR A 245 19.35 6.07 11.32
C TYR A 245 18.71 4.80 10.80
N SER A 246 17.43 4.88 10.44
CA SER A 246 16.72 3.85 9.69
C SER A 246 16.77 4.16 8.20
N LEU A 247 17.11 3.16 7.39
CA LEU A 247 17.24 3.27 5.95
C LEU A 247 16.32 2.25 5.27
N LYS A 248 15.51 2.71 4.32
CA LYS A 248 14.67 1.85 3.47
C LYS A 248 14.46 2.48 2.10
N ALA A 249 14.29 1.61 1.11
CA ALA A 249 13.78 1.95 -0.21
C ALA A 249 12.94 0.78 -0.71
N GLU A 250 11.88 1.10 -1.44
CA GLU A 250 10.93 0.17 -2.05
C GLU A 250 10.55 0.63 -3.46
N THR A 251 9.96 -0.27 -4.24
CA THR A 251 9.46 0.05 -5.57
C THR A 251 7.99 -0.30 -5.70
N HIS A 252 7.22 0.49 -6.46
CA HIS A 252 5.79 0.29 -6.64
C HIS A 252 5.40 0.28 -8.15
N ASN A 253 6.20 -0.43 -8.93
CA ASN A 253 6.24 -0.37 -10.39
C ASN A 253 4.92 -0.73 -11.09
N PHE A 254 4.36 -1.91 -10.80
CA PHE A 254 3.18 -2.40 -11.51
C PHE A 254 1.94 -1.54 -11.23
N PRO A 255 1.58 -1.24 -9.96
CA PRO A 255 0.41 -0.40 -9.70
C PRO A 255 0.58 1.01 -10.25
N THR A 256 1.81 1.58 -10.22
CA THR A 256 2.07 2.90 -10.82
C THR A 256 1.94 2.88 -12.35
N THR A 257 2.17 1.73 -13.00
CA THR A 257 1.93 1.58 -14.45
C THR A 257 0.43 1.57 -14.77
N VAL A 258 -0.39 1.00 -13.89
CA VAL A 258 -1.85 0.85 -14.07
C VAL A 258 -2.61 2.12 -13.70
N GLU A 259 -2.32 2.68 -12.52
CA GLU A 259 -2.87 3.94 -12.02
C GLU A 259 -1.74 4.69 -11.29
N PRO A 260 -1.12 5.71 -11.92
CA PRO A 260 0.13 6.25 -11.43
C PRO A 260 0.02 7.10 -10.16
N PHE A 261 -1.11 7.79 -9.94
CA PHE A 261 -1.23 8.70 -8.79
C PHE A 261 -1.26 7.93 -7.48
N TYR A 262 -2.22 7.02 -7.29
CA TYR A 262 -2.27 6.23 -6.07
C TYR A 262 -1.18 5.17 -6.03
N GLY A 263 -0.74 4.63 -7.18
CA GLY A 263 0.41 3.71 -7.21
C GLY A 263 1.68 4.31 -6.59
N ALA A 264 2.01 5.55 -6.96
CA ALA A 264 3.16 6.27 -6.40
C ALA A 264 2.94 6.76 -4.97
N ALA A 265 1.71 7.20 -4.65
CA ALA A 265 1.34 7.62 -3.31
C ALA A 265 1.46 6.46 -2.31
N THR A 266 0.94 5.27 -2.63
CA THR A 266 1.04 4.09 -1.76
C THR A 266 2.44 3.50 -1.75
N GLY A 267 3.23 3.65 -2.81
CA GLY A 267 4.67 3.35 -2.78
C GLY A 267 5.41 4.16 -1.73
N SER A 268 5.14 5.48 -1.69
CA SER A 268 5.69 6.36 -0.65
C SER A 268 5.14 6.02 0.73
N GLY A 269 3.83 5.76 0.83
CA GLY A 269 3.18 5.41 2.08
C GLY A 269 3.68 4.11 2.70
N GLY A 270 3.83 3.04 1.90
CA GLY A 270 4.35 1.74 2.32
C GLY A 270 5.77 1.85 2.87
N GLU A 271 6.66 2.51 2.13
CA GLU A 271 8.05 2.74 2.56
C GLU A 271 8.12 3.54 3.88
N ILE A 272 7.27 4.54 4.06
CA ILE A 272 7.16 5.27 5.34
C ILE A 272 6.71 4.33 6.47
N ARG A 273 5.74 3.43 6.23
CA ARG A 273 5.28 2.47 7.25
C ARG A 273 6.36 1.49 7.65
N ASP A 274 7.19 1.03 6.73
CA ASP A 274 8.35 0.21 7.07
C ASP A 274 9.30 0.93 8.00
N ARG A 275 9.60 2.19 7.72
CA ARG A 275 10.40 3.02 8.63
C ARG A 275 9.71 3.25 9.96
N MET A 276 8.39 3.33 10.01
CA MET A 276 7.65 3.38 11.28
C MET A 276 7.73 2.06 12.05
N ALA A 277 7.81 0.93 11.34
CA ALA A 277 7.86 -0.43 11.89
C ALA A 277 9.28 -0.89 12.27
N GLY A 278 10.32 -0.12 11.98
CA GLY A 278 11.70 -0.47 12.33
C GLY A 278 11.90 -0.59 13.84
N GLY A 279 12.45 -1.72 14.28
CA GLY A 279 12.67 -2.02 15.69
C GLY A 279 11.34 -2.12 16.44
N ILE A 280 11.20 -1.37 17.54
CA ILE A 280 9.91 -1.18 18.23
C ILE A 280 9.30 0.20 18.01
N GLY A 281 9.69 0.86 16.91
CA GLY A 281 9.20 2.16 16.51
C GLY A 281 10.33 3.10 16.11
N SER A 282 10.23 3.63 14.89
CA SER A 282 11.20 4.53 14.28
C SER A 282 10.47 5.71 13.62
N ILE A 283 11.15 6.83 13.46
CA ILE A 283 10.61 8.12 13.05
C ILE A 283 11.11 8.45 11.63
N PRO A 284 10.25 8.40 10.59
CA PRO A 284 10.59 8.90 9.26
C PRO A 284 10.99 10.38 9.31
N LEU A 285 12.08 10.76 8.62
CA LEU A 285 12.57 12.14 8.57
C LEU A 285 12.43 12.75 7.17
N VAL A 286 13.09 12.14 6.19
CA VAL A 286 13.21 12.66 4.83
C VAL A 286 12.99 11.54 3.84
N GLY A 287 12.47 11.87 2.66
CA GLY A 287 12.24 10.92 1.58
C GLY A 287 12.96 11.27 0.28
N THR A 288 12.96 10.31 -0.63
CA THR A 288 13.43 10.42 -2.01
C THR A 288 12.47 9.68 -2.93
N ALA A 289 12.34 10.15 -4.17
CA ALA A 289 11.58 9.47 -5.20
C ALA A 289 12.40 9.34 -6.50
N VAL A 290 12.36 8.17 -7.13
CA VAL A 290 13.06 7.93 -8.40
C VAL A 290 12.07 7.36 -9.42
N TYR A 291 12.11 7.93 -10.63
CA TYR A 291 11.23 7.57 -11.74
C TYR A 291 12.06 7.13 -12.94
N MET A 292 11.77 5.97 -13.51
CA MET A 292 12.32 5.56 -14.81
C MET A 292 11.20 5.15 -15.76
N VAL A 293 11.11 5.81 -16.92
CA VAL A 293 10.05 5.62 -17.92
C VAL A 293 10.60 5.53 -19.35
N ALA A 294 9.78 5.06 -20.28
CA ALA A 294 10.07 5.15 -21.71
C ALA A 294 10.19 6.62 -22.17
N ASP A 295 10.72 6.84 -23.38
CA ASP A 295 10.96 8.20 -23.90
C ASP A 295 9.66 9.01 -23.98
N THR A 296 9.73 10.26 -23.52
CA THR A 296 8.58 11.18 -23.41
C THR A 296 8.38 12.03 -24.66
N LYS A 297 9.39 12.15 -25.53
CA LYS A 297 9.40 13.12 -26.65
C LYS A 297 8.15 13.11 -27.54
N ASP A 298 7.64 11.93 -27.86
CA ASP A 298 6.48 11.79 -28.75
C ASP A 298 5.14 12.13 -28.08
N TYR A 299 5.15 12.32 -26.75
CA TYR A 299 3.97 12.48 -25.91
C TYR A 299 3.89 13.84 -25.20
N ILE A 300 4.83 14.77 -25.43
CA ILE A 300 4.88 16.09 -24.78
C ILE A 300 3.85 17.09 -25.34
N ASP A 301 3.40 16.94 -26.59
CA ASP A 301 2.41 17.84 -27.20
C ASP A 301 1.07 17.75 -26.43
N GLU A 302 0.67 18.82 -25.73
CA GLU A 302 -0.53 18.90 -24.88
C GLU A 302 -1.81 18.43 -25.59
N LYS A 303 -1.89 18.54 -26.93
CA LYS A 303 -3.03 18.05 -27.71
C LYS A 303 -3.08 16.52 -27.83
N LYS A 304 -1.97 15.84 -27.54
CA LYS A 304 -1.77 14.39 -27.58
C LYS A 304 -1.50 13.76 -26.21
N VAL A 305 -1.13 14.55 -25.19
CA VAL A 305 -0.92 14.09 -23.79
C VAL A 305 -2.11 13.26 -23.28
N ASN A 306 -3.33 13.54 -23.74
CA ASN A 306 -4.55 12.84 -23.32
C ASN A 306 -5.02 11.71 -24.26
N GLN A 307 -4.21 11.30 -25.24
CA GLN A 307 -4.53 10.16 -26.10
C GLN A 307 -3.84 8.91 -25.58
N HIS A 308 -4.63 7.92 -25.15
CA HIS A 308 -4.12 6.58 -24.92
C HIS A 308 -3.57 6.02 -26.23
N ASP A 309 -2.26 5.80 -26.30
CA ASP A 309 -1.66 5.02 -27.37
C ASP A 309 -1.98 3.53 -27.13
N LYS A 310 -3.20 3.15 -27.50
CA LYS A 310 -3.74 1.78 -27.33
C LYS A 310 -2.88 0.70 -28.02
N GLY A 311 -1.86 1.08 -28.81
CA GLY A 311 -0.95 0.14 -29.44
C GLY A 311 0.15 -0.38 -28.51
N ARG A 312 0.74 0.47 -27.66
CA ARG A 312 1.88 0.12 -26.79
C ARG A 312 1.61 0.36 -25.30
N PHE A 313 0.99 1.48 -24.95
CA PHE A 313 0.75 1.86 -23.55
C PHE A 313 -0.72 1.62 -23.20
N LEU A 314 -0.97 0.51 -22.49
CA LEU A 314 -2.32 0.03 -22.20
C LEU A 314 -3.14 1.01 -21.34
N TYR A 315 -2.50 1.68 -20.38
CA TYR A 315 -3.18 2.56 -19.40
C TYR A 315 -2.77 4.02 -19.52
N HIS A 316 -1.48 4.32 -19.49
CA HIS A 316 -0.99 5.70 -19.49
C HIS A 316 0.28 5.81 -20.32
N ASN A 317 0.41 6.90 -21.09
CA ASN A 317 1.67 7.20 -21.78
C ASN A 317 2.75 7.64 -20.77
N PRO A 318 4.04 7.67 -21.14
CA PRO A 318 5.12 8.01 -20.22
C PRO A 318 4.99 9.39 -19.56
N VAL A 319 4.47 10.41 -20.26
CA VAL A 319 4.27 11.77 -19.72
C VAL A 319 3.19 11.76 -18.63
N ASP A 320 2.05 11.12 -18.89
CA ASP A 320 0.97 10.95 -17.92
C ASP A 320 1.46 10.23 -16.66
N ILE A 321 2.24 9.16 -16.84
CA ILE A 321 2.82 8.39 -15.72
C ILE A 321 3.69 9.31 -14.87
N LEU A 322 4.62 10.07 -15.45
CA LEU A 322 5.51 10.96 -14.70
C LEU A 322 4.75 12.03 -13.93
N ILE A 323 3.81 12.73 -14.58
CA ILE A 323 3.02 13.79 -13.94
C ILE A 323 2.21 13.22 -12.77
N LYS A 324 1.43 12.17 -13.01
CA LYS A 324 0.57 11.57 -11.99
C LYS A 324 1.37 10.92 -10.86
N ALA A 325 2.45 10.19 -11.16
CA ALA A 325 3.28 9.55 -10.15
C ALA A 325 4.05 10.56 -9.28
N SER A 326 4.58 11.62 -9.89
CA SER A 326 5.22 12.72 -9.15
C SER A 326 4.23 13.42 -8.22
N ASN A 327 3.03 13.74 -8.72
CA ASN A 327 1.96 14.31 -7.92
C ASN A 327 1.53 13.37 -6.78
N GLY A 328 1.41 12.07 -7.04
CA GLY A 328 1.02 11.08 -6.02
C GLY A 328 2.03 10.94 -4.89
N ALA A 329 3.32 10.80 -5.22
CA ALA A 329 4.39 10.73 -4.22
C ALA A 329 4.48 12.02 -3.39
N SER A 330 4.37 13.18 -4.06
CA SER A 330 4.38 14.49 -3.42
C SER A 330 3.16 14.72 -2.54
N ASP A 331 1.96 14.32 -2.99
CA ASP A 331 0.72 14.42 -2.21
C ASP A 331 0.83 13.64 -0.89
N PHE A 332 1.37 12.42 -0.96
CA PHE A 332 1.59 11.61 0.24
C PHE A 332 2.62 12.26 1.17
N GLY A 333 3.79 12.63 0.65
CA GLY A 333 4.85 13.28 1.43
C GLY A 333 4.37 14.57 2.10
N ASN A 334 3.68 15.44 1.36
CA ASN A 334 3.18 16.73 1.84
C ASN A 334 2.13 16.57 2.95
N LYS A 335 1.10 15.73 2.73
CA LYS A 335 0.02 15.54 3.71
C LYS A 335 0.48 14.76 4.94
N PHE A 336 1.41 13.83 4.79
CA PHE A 336 2.04 13.14 5.93
C PHE A 336 3.01 14.07 6.69
N GLY A 337 3.65 14.99 5.99
CA GLY A 337 4.68 15.89 6.52
C GLY A 337 6.08 15.29 6.49
N GLN A 338 6.42 14.56 5.42
CA GLN A 338 7.78 14.15 5.09
C GLN A 338 8.28 14.93 3.87
N PRO A 339 9.35 15.74 4.00
CA PRO A 339 9.95 16.40 2.85
C PRO A 339 10.64 15.37 1.93
N LEU A 340 10.37 15.48 0.63
CA LEU A 340 11.13 14.80 -0.42
C LEU A 340 12.28 15.73 -0.82
N ILE A 341 13.51 15.38 -0.42
CA ILE A 341 14.68 16.29 -0.54
C ILE A 341 15.65 15.86 -1.64
N CYS A 342 15.46 14.68 -2.21
CA CYS A 342 16.28 14.11 -3.27
C CYS A 342 15.39 13.35 -4.25
N GLY A 343 15.88 13.12 -5.45
CA GLY A 343 15.21 12.28 -6.44
C GLY A 343 16.01 12.13 -7.72
N SER A 344 15.49 11.32 -8.64
CA SER A 344 16.08 11.13 -9.97
C SER A 344 15.00 10.81 -10.99
N LEU A 345 15.17 11.32 -12.20
CA LEU A 345 14.40 10.95 -13.38
C LEU A 345 15.34 10.30 -14.40
N TYR A 346 14.90 9.19 -15.00
CA TYR A 346 15.61 8.59 -16.13
C TYR A 346 14.62 8.19 -17.22
N THR A 347 14.73 8.82 -18.39
CA THR A 347 13.96 8.44 -19.58
C THR A 347 14.86 7.59 -20.49
N PHE A 348 14.39 6.41 -20.90
CA PHE A 348 15.17 5.56 -21.78
C PHE A 348 14.30 4.74 -22.73
N GLU A 349 14.61 4.87 -24.02
CA GLU A 349 14.11 4.04 -25.08
C GLU A 349 15.15 3.92 -26.18
N GLN A 350 15.47 2.69 -26.56
CA GLN A 350 16.37 2.45 -27.68
C GLN A 350 16.00 1.18 -28.43
N LYS A 351 15.92 1.29 -29.76
CA LYS A 351 15.86 0.13 -30.64
C LYS A 351 17.27 -0.39 -30.89
N ILE A 352 17.58 -1.57 -30.34
CA ILE A 352 18.84 -2.28 -30.57
C ILE A 352 18.53 -3.50 -31.43
N ASN A 353 19.09 -3.51 -32.65
CA ASN A 353 18.71 -4.46 -33.71
C ASN A 353 17.19 -4.39 -33.97
N ASN A 354 16.46 -5.48 -33.71
CA ASN A 354 15.01 -5.58 -33.83
C ASN A 354 14.28 -5.66 -32.46
N LYS A 355 14.96 -5.34 -31.36
CA LYS A 355 14.37 -5.29 -30.02
C LYS A 355 14.31 -3.86 -29.53
N LEU A 356 13.17 -3.48 -28.96
CA LEU A 356 13.01 -2.23 -28.23
C LEU A 356 13.37 -2.48 -26.77
N ILE A 357 14.28 -1.69 -26.23
CA ILE A 357 14.61 -1.67 -24.80
C ILE A 357 14.10 -0.36 -24.24
N ALA A 358 13.14 -0.43 -23.33
CA ALA A 358 12.49 0.72 -22.74
C ALA A 358 11.86 0.36 -21.38
N TYR A 359 11.45 1.39 -20.63
CA TYR A 359 10.69 1.25 -19.39
C TYR A 359 9.19 1.45 -19.64
N ASP A 360 8.57 0.53 -20.39
CA ASP A 360 7.12 0.53 -20.60
C ASP A 360 6.34 0.27 -19.30
N LYS A 361 6.95 -0.51 -18.40
CA LYS A 361 6.60 -0.59 -16.98
C LYS A 361 7.54 0.34 -16.22
N ILE A 362 6.98 1.37 -15.59
CA ILE A 362 7.74 2.37 -14.83
C ILE A 362 8.53 1.72 -13.69
N ILE A 363 9.74 2.22 -13.43
CA ILE A 363 10.35 2.12 -12.10
C ILE A 363 9.87 3.31 -11.28
N MET A 364 9.05 3.05 -10.27
CA MET A 364 8.68 4.04 -9.26
C MET A 364 9.29 3.57 -7.96
N LEU A 365 10.33 4.26 -7.50
CA LEU A 365 11.00 3.96 -6.24
C LEU A 365 10.70 5.07 -5.25
N ALA A 366 10.32 4.66 -4.04
CA ALA A 366 10.28 5.52 -2.87
C ALA A 366 11.37 5.06 -1.89
N GLY A 367 12.02 5.99 -1.22
CA GLY A 367 12.98 5.68 -0.18
C GLY A 367 13.08 6.79 0.84
N GLY A 368 13.82 6.55 1.91
CA GLY A 368 14.00 7.58 2.91
C GLY A 368 14.95 7.20 4.03
N ILE A 369 15.20 8.22 4.85
CA ILE A 369 15.99 8.14 6.07
C ILE A 369 15.07 8.51 7.23
N GLY A 370 15.14 7.76 8.30
CA GLY A 370 14.52 8.08 9.57
C GLY A 370 15.51 7.93 10.72
N TYR A 371 15.02 7.99 11.95
CA TYR A 371 15.81 7.71 13.13
C TYR A 371 15.03 6.91 14.17
N ALA A 372 15.75 6.20 15.03
CA ALA A 372 15.20 5.60 16.25
C ALA A 372 16.15 5.85 17.41
N LEU A 373 15.62 5.79 18.65
CA LEU A 373 16.48 5.66 19.81
C LEU A 373 17.22 4.31 19.70
N LYS A 374 18.53 4.29 19.91
CA LYS A 374 19.37 3.10 19.70
C LYS A 374 18.87 1.89 20.47
N LYS A 375 18.38 2.10 21.70
CA LYS A 375 17.77 1.08 22.57
C LYS A 375 16.48 0.43 22.00
N TYR A 376 15.86 1.03 21.00
CA TYR A 376 14.63 0.57 20.35
C TYR A 376 14.84 0.02 18.94
N ALA A 377 16.10 -0.08 18.48
CA ALA A 377 16.45 -0.59 17.16
C ALA A 377 16.17 -2.10 16.97
N HIS A 378 15.85 -2.82 18.05
CA HIS A 378 15.55 -4.25 18.00
C HIS A 378 14.18 -4.55 18.61
N LYS A 379 13.44 -5.44 17.95
CA LYS A 379 12.17 -6.00 18.45
C LYS A 379 12.41 -6.76 19.75
N LYS A 380 11.45 -6.67 20.68
CA LYS A 380 11.46 -7.46 21.92
C LYS A 380 10.85 -8.84 21.66
N THR A 381 11.12 -9.79 22.55
CA THR A 381 10.55 -11.14 22.47
C THR A 381 9.05 -11.13 22.78
N VAL A 382 8.24 -11.57 21.82
CA VAL A 382 6.80 -11.83 21.98
C VAL A 382 6.58 -13.01 22.93
N ARG A 383 5.52 -12.97 23.74
CA ARG A 383 5.18 -14.00 24.74
C ARG A 383 3.68 -14.31 24.75
N PRO A 384 3.29 -15.55 25.11
CA PRO A 384 1.89 -15.90 25.34
C PRO A 384 1.19 -14.94 26.29
N GLY A 385 -0.09 -14.65 26.01
CA GLY A 385 -0.92 -13.78 26.81
C GLY A 385 -0.90 -12.30 26.39
N GLN A 386 0.05 -11.87 25.56
CA GLN A 386 0.11 -10.50 25.02
C GLN A 386 -1.04 -10.22 24.03
N SER A 387 -1.38 -8.93 23.87
CA SER A 387 -2.43 -8.48 22.97
C SER A 387 -1.86 -8.12 21.60
N VAL A 388 -2.62 -8.44 20.55
CA VAL A 388 -2.39 -7.98 19.18
C VAL A 388 -3.34 -6.83 18.89
N ILE A 389 -2.80 -5.72 18.40
CA ILE A 389 -3.50 -4.50 18.06
C ILE A 389 -3.34 -4.25 16.56
N MET A 390 -4.41 -3.76 15.95
CA MET A 390 -4.38 -3.12 14.64
C MET A 390 -4.66 -1.63 14.83
N MET A 391 -3.89 -0.78 14.17
CA MET A 391 -4.07 0.66 14.17
C MET A 391 -4.17 1.16 12.74
N GLY A 392 -5.07 2.12 12.48
CA GLY A 392 -5.20 2.80 11.19
C GLY A 392 -6.48 2.51 10.42
N GLY A 393 -6.38 2.52 9.09
CA GLY A 393 -7.53 2.59 8.18
C GLY A 393 -8.44 1.36 8.11
N ASP A 394 -9.68 1.59 7.68
CA ASP A 394 -10.70 0.55 7.46
C ASP A 394 -10.34 -0.42 6.32
N ASN A 395 -10.95 -1.61 6.32
CA ASN A 395 -10.83 -2.57 5.22
C ASN A 395 -11.73 -2.19 4.03
N TYR A 396 -11.12 -2.07 2.86
CA TYR A 396 -11.78 -1.94 1.56
C TYR A 396 -11.27 -3.01 0.59
N ARG A 397 -11.95 -3.17 -0.55
CA ARG A 397 -11.56 -4.11 -1.60
C ARG A 397 -10.42 -3.56 -2.46
N ILE A 398 -9.24 -3.40 -1.86
CA ILE A 398 -8.04 -2.82 -2.47
C ILE A 398 -6.93 -3.86 -2.56
N GLY A 399 -6.20 -3.86 -3.67
CA GLY A 399 -4.96 -4.65 -3.83
C GLY A 399 -5.19 -6.15 -3.69
N MET A 400 -6.38 -6.64 -4.05
CA MET A 400 -6.68 -8.07 -3.98
C MET A 400 -5.77 -8.82 -4.96
N GLY A 401 -4.74 -9.46 -4.41
CA GLY A 401 -3.80 -10.26 -5.17
C GLY A 401 -2.59 -9.48 -5.67
N GLY A 402 -2.29 -8.30 -5.10
CA GLY A 402 -1.18 -7.45 -5.51
C GLY A 402 0.16 -8.19 -5.57
N GLY A 403 0.47 -9.05 -4.60
CA GLY A 403 1.67 -9.90 -4.60
C GLY A 403 1.74 -10.88 -5.78
N ALA A 404 0.63 -11.51 -6.15
CA ALA A 404 0.56 -12.43 -7.29
C ALA A 404 0.58 -11.70 -8.64
N VAL A 405 -0.19 -10.61 -8.78
CA VAL A 405 -0.30 -9.84 -10.03
C VAL A 405 0.96 -9.04 -10.33
N SER A 406 1.65 -8.50 -9.31
CA SER A 406 2.95 -7.82 -9.50
C SER A 406 4.07 -8.77 -9.98
N SER A 407 3.91 -10.07 -9.75
CA SER A 407 4.85 -11.13 -10.12
C SER A 407 4.72 -11.58 -11.58
N VAL A 408 3.81 -11.01 -12.38
CA VAL A 408 3.64 -11.34 -13.81
C VAL A 408 3.93 -10.16 -14.74
N ALA A 409 4.04 -10.44 -16.05
CA ALA A 409 4.15 -9.42 -17.08
C ALA A 409 2.79 -8.69 -17.29
N THR A 410 2.85 -7.38 -17.58
CA THR A 410 1.68 -6.52 -17.85
C THR A 410 0.85 -7.04 -19.03
N GLY A 411 -0.49 -6.97 -18.94
CA GLY A 411 -1.41 -7.33 -20.01
C GLY A 411 -1.71 -8.83 -20.17
N LYS A 412 -1.34 -9.67 -19.19
CA LYS A 412 -1.64 -11.12 -19.19
C LYS A 412 -3.00 -11.50 -18.61
N TYR A 413 -3.69 -10.60 -17.90
CA TYR A 413 -4.95 -10.89 -17.19
C TYR A 413 -6.13 -10.09 -17.76
N GLU A 414 -7.36 -10.58 -17.55
CA GLU A 414 -8.57 -9.86 -17.95
C GLU A 414 -8.76 -8.55 -17.16
N ASN A 415 -9.40 -7.54 -17.77
CA ASN A 415 -9.62 -6.20 -17.22
C ASN A 415 -10.13 -6.16 -15.76
N ASN A 416 -10.91 -7.15 -15.32
CA ASN A 416 -11.44 -7.20 -13.94
C ASN A 416 -10.37 -7.49 -12.88
N ILE A 417 -9.30 -8.22 -13.22
CA ILE A 417 -8.18 -8.52 -12.31
C ILE A 417 -7.27 -7.30 -12.20
N GLU A 418 -7.09 -6.55 -13.29
CA GLU A 418 -6.21 -5.39 -13.32
C GLU A 418 -6.77 -4.20 -12.52
N ARG A 419 -8.10 -4.06 -12.42
CA ARG A 419 -8.72 -3.07 -11.51
C ARG A 419 -8.45 -3.35 -10.03
N ASN A 420 -8.16 -4.60 -9.64
CA ASN A 420 -7.75 -4.90 -8.27
C ASN A 420 -6.37 -4.31 -7.92
N ALA A 421 -5.57 -3.93 -8.93
CA ALA A 421 -4.27 -3.31 -8.73
C ALA A 421 -4.36 -1.80 -8.43
N VAL A 422 -5.53 -1.19 -8.62
CA VAL A 422 -5.78 0.21 -8.27
C VAL A 422 -5.64 0.36 -6.76
N GLN A 423 -4.74 1.25 -6.37
CA GLN A 423 -4.42 1.54 -4.99
C GLN A 423 -5.26 2.72 -4.46
N ARG A 424 -5.19 2.96 -3.16
CA ARG A 424 -5.86 4.08 -2.49
C ARG A 424 -4.99 4.56 -1.35
N ALA A 425 -4.70 5.85 -1.30
CA ALA A 425 -3.89 6.46 -0.26
C ALA A 425 -4.69 7.49 0.56
N ASN A 426 -4.60 7.42 1.89
CA ASN A 426 -5.04 8.47 2.80
C ASN A 426 -3.89 8.91 3.73
N PRO A 427 -2.99 9.80 3.29
CA PRO A 427 -1.79 10.15 4.06
C PRO A 427 -2.09 10.75 5.45
N GLU A 428 -3.25 11.39 5.62
CA GLU A 428 -3.72 11.94 6.89
C GLU A 428 -3.96 10.84 7.94
N MET A 429 -4.54 9.71 7.53
CA MET A 429 -4.72 8.54 8.40
C MET A 429 -3.36 8.02 8.88
N GLN A 430 -2.40 7.88 7.96
CA GLN A 430 -1.05 7.44 8.31
C GLN A 430 -0.35 8.44 9.24
N LYS A 431 -0.60 9.76 9.07
CA LYS A 431 -0.07 10.79 9.97
C LYS A 431 -0.59 10.61 11.40
N ARG A 432 -1.88 10.31 11.57
CA ARG A 432 -2.46 10.05 12.90
C ARG A 432 -1.84 8.81 13.56
N VAL A 433 -1.72 7.72 12.80
CA VAL A 433 -1.05 6.49 13.27
C VAL A 433 0.41 6.78 13.65
N PHE A 434 1.12 7.54 12.82
CA PHE A 434 2.49 7.97 13.08
C PHE A 434 2.61 8.79 14.35
N ASN A 435 1.71 9.74 14.61
CA ASN A 435 1.77 10.54 15.84
C ASN A 435 1.68 9.67 17.10
N VAL A 436 0.88 8.60 17.07
CA VAL A 436 0.83 7.63 18.18
C VAL A 436 2.15 6.90 18.32
N ILE A 437 2.70 6.35 17.23
CA ILE A 437 3.98 5.64 17.24
C ILE A 437 5.10 6.57 17.71
N ARG A 438 5.12 7.83 17.27
CA ARG A 438 6.08 8.85 17.70
C ARG A 438 5.99 9.11 19.20
N ALA A 439 4.79 9.34 19.73
CA ALA A 439 4.56 9.55 21.15
C ALA A 439 5.00 8.36 22.03
N LEU A 440 5.00 7.15 21.48
CA LEU A 440 5.51 5.94 22.17
C LEU A 440 7.02 5.78 22.01
N SER A 441 7.57 6.07 20.82
CA SER A 441 8.94 5.73 20.43
C SER A 441 9.97 6.77 20.88
N GLU A 442 9.57 8.03 20.99
CA GLU A 442 10.40 9.10 21.56
C GLU A 442 10.30 9.14 23.11
N ASN A 443 9.50 8.26 23.72
CA ASN A 443 9.38 8.15 25.18
C ASN A 443 10.39 7.12 25.74
N ASN A 444 10.93 7.36 26.93
CA ASN A 444 11.86 6.44 27.60
C ASN A 444 11.26 5.10 28.05
N ALA A 445 9.93 4.94 28.00
CA ALA A 445 9.24 3.70 28.33
C ALA A 445 8.29 3.25 27.20
N ASN A 446 8.85 2.89 26.04
CA ASN A 446 8.08 2.42 24.90
C ASN A 446 7.43 1.04 25.20
N PRO A 447 6.08 0.95 25.23
CA PRO A 447 5.36 -0.29 25.55
C PRO A 447 5.28 -1.29 24.39
N ILE A 448 5.72 -0.91 23.19
CA ILE A 448 5.71 -1.78 22.02
C ILE A 448 6.70 -2.94 22.25
N ILE A 449 6.23 -4.16 21.97
CA ILE A 449 7.03 -5.39 21.99
C ILE A 449 7.50 -5.71 20.57
N SER A 450 6.56 -5.67 19.63
CA SER A 450 6.82 -5.84 18.20
C SER A 450 5.84 -4.98 17.42
N ILE A 451 6.28 -4.52 16.25
CA ILE A 451 5.49 -3.71 15.33
C ILE A 451 5.81 -4.16 13.90
N HIS A 452 4.81 -4.15 13.03
CA HIS A 452 4.93 -4.51 11.62
C HIS A 452 3.95 -3.68 10.79
N ASP A 453 4.35 -3.33 9.57
CA ASP A 453 3.47 -2.69 8.61
C ASP A 453 2.43 -3.68 8.05
N HIS A 454 1.35 -3.15 7.48
CA HIS A 454 0.53 -3.90 6.54
C HIS A 454 0.90 -3.48 5.11
N GLY A 455 1.39 -4.43 4.33
CA GLY A 455 1.73 -4.28 2.92
C GLY A 455 1.12 -5.41 2.10
N ALA A 456 1.95 -6.04 1.24
CA ALA A 456 1.54 -7.18 0.42
C ALA A 456 1.02 -8.33 1.28
N GLY A 457 -0.11 -8.93 0.87
CA GLY A 457 -0.80 -9.98 1.63
C GLY A 457 -1.60 -9.51 2.86
N GLY A 458 -1.66 -8.19 3.10
CA GLY A 458 -2.62 -7.59 4.03
C GLY A 458 -2.48 -8.01 5.49
N HIS A 459 -3.61 -8.24 6.16
CA HIS A 459 -3.67 -8.66 7.56
C HIS A 459 -2.97 -9.99 7.79
N LEU A 460 -3.08 -10.94 6.85
CA LEU A 460 -2.47 -12.26 7.00
C LEU A 460 -0.95 -12.15 7.15
N ASN A 461 -0.28 -11.43 6.25
CA ASN A 461 1.17 -11.33 6.28
C ASN A 461 1.66 -10.60 7.54
N CYS A 462 1.07 -9.45 7.86
CA CYS A 462 1.41 -8.67 9.05
C CYS A 462 1.23 -9.49 10.35
N PHE A 463 0.07 -10.12 10.54
CA PHE A 463 -0.18 -10.89 11.75
C PHE A 463 0.60 -12.21 11.78
N ALA A 464 0.87 -12.85 10.63
CA ALA A 464 1.73 -14.03 10.61
C ALA A 464 3.14 -13.69 11.11
N GLU A 465 3.74 -12.58 10.67
CA GLU A 465 5.05 -12.11 11.15
C GLU A 465 5.04 -11.75 12.64
N LEU A 466 3.97 -11.13 13.14
CA LEU A 466 3.86 -10.79 14.57
C LEU A 466 3.64 -11.99 15.49
N LEU A 467 2.95 -13.03 15.00
CA LEU A 467 2.58 -14.22 15.78
C LEU A 467 3.64 -15.33 15.68
N ASN A 468 4.40 -15.40 14.60
CA ASN A 468 5.42 -16.44 14.37
C ASN A 468 6.60 -16.28 15.34
N PRO A 469 7.09 -17.36 16.00
CA PRO A 469 6.69 -18.76 15.89
C PRO A 469 5.69 -19.24 16.97
N ILE A 470 5.19 -18.34 17.82
CA ILE A 470 4.41 -18.73 19.00
C ILE A 470 2.99 -19.12 18.63
N GLY A 471 2.33 -18.30 17.81
CA GLY A 471 0.95 -18.47 17.39
C GLY A 471 -0.02 -17.53 18.10
N GLY A 472 -1.27 -17.58 17.67
CA GLY A 472 -2.32 -16.75 18.23
C GLY A 472 -3.60 -16.75 17.41
N GLU A 473 -4.57 -16.03 17.95
CA GLU A 473 -5.90 -15.88 17.35
C GLU A 473 -6.16 -14.41 17.05
N ILE A 474 -6.71 -14.16 15.86
CA ILE A 474 -7.19 -12.86 15.40
C ILE A 474 -8.71 -12.93 15.28
N ASN A 475 -9.42 -12.07 15.99
CA ASN A 475 -10.85 -11.88 15.86
C ASN A 475 -11.15 -11.07 14.60
N ILE A 476 -11.65 -11.74 13.56
CA ILE A 476 -11.95 -11.09 12.27
C ILE A 476 -13.05 -10.04 12.41
N ASP A 477 -13.99 -10.21 13.34
CA ASP A 477 -15.09 -9.26 13.59
C ASP A 477 -14.67 -8.04 14.42
N ALA A 478 -13.41 -7.99 14.87
CA ALA A 478 -12.81 -6.80 15.49
C ALA A 478 -12.04 -5.93 14.47
N LEU A 479 -11.87 -6.41 13.24
CA LEU A 479 -11.23 -5.63 12.17
C LEU A 479 -12.21 -4.61 11.58
N PRO A 480 -11.78 -3.36 11.33
CA PRO A 480 -12.68 -2.31 10.85
C PRO A 480 -13.15 -2.56 9.42
N LEU A 481 -14.44 -2.38 9.13
CA LEU A 481 -15.01 -2.57 7.80
C LEU A 481 -15.43 -1.24 7.18
N GLY A 482 -14.75 -0.85 6.11
CA GLY A 482 -15.09 0.32 5.30
C GLY A 482 -16.01 -0.06 4.14
N ASP A 483 -15.79 -1.23 3.53
CA ASP A 483 -16.69 -1.86 2.56
C ASP A 483 -17.45 -3.03 3.22
N PRO A 484 -18.79 -2.92 3.42
CA PRO A 484 -19.57 -3.98 4.04
C PRO A 484 -19.78 -5.21 3.13
N SER A 485 -19.40 -5.14 1.85
CA SER A 485 -19.53 -6.24 0.89
C SER A 485 -18.37 -7.23 0.95
N LEU A 486 -17.33 -6.97 1.75
CA LEU A 486 -16.15 -7.82 1.82
C LEU A 486 -16.45 -9.21 2.40
N SER A 487 -15.99 -10.23 1.69
CA SER A 487 -15.92 -11.60 2.22
C SER A 487 -14.80 -11.75 3.26
N ASP A 488 -14.83 -12.82 4.06
CA ASP A 488 -13.79 -13.05 5.07
C ASP A 488 -12.40 -13.20 4.44
N LYS A 489 -12.31 -13.85 3.27
CA LYS A 489 -11.07 -13.89 2.45
C LYS A 489 -10.54 -12.50 2.14
N GLU A 490 -11.44 -11.60 1.72
CA GLU A 490 -11.06 -10.23 1.35
C GLU A 490 -10.68 -9.41 2.56
N ILE A 491 -11.37 -9.57 3.69
CA ILE A 491 -10.96 -8.93 4.96
C ILE A 491 -9.53 -9.37 5.33
N ILE A 492 -9.22 -10.66 5.23
CA ILE A 492 -7.90 -11.19 5.60
C ILE A 492 -6.80 -10.73 4.64
N CYS A 493 -7.08 -10.69 3.33
CA CYS A 493 -6.03 -10.56 2.30
C CYS A 493 -5.98 -9.21 1.59
N ASN A 494 -6.91 -8.28 1.83
CA ASN A 494 -6.86 -6.96 1.19
C ASN A 494 -5.62 -6.18 1.61
N GLU A 495 -5.11 -5.37 0.68
CA GLU A 495 -3.93 -4.54 0.86
C GLU A 495 -4.34 -3.08 1.09
N SER A 496 -5.43 -2.85 1.85
CA SER A 496 -5.79 -1.51 2.32
C SER A 496 -4.61 -0.87 3.06
N GLN A 497 -4.44 0.43 2.86
CA GLN A 497 -3.25 1.17 3.27
C GLN A 497 -3.39 1.78 4.67
N GLU A 498 -2.31 2.40 5.14
CA GLU A 498 -2.27 3.14 6.42
C GLU A 498 -2.58 2.30 7.66
N ARG A 499 -2.18 1.02 7.67
CA ARG A 499 -2.39 0.10 8.80
C ARG A 499 -1.08 -0.39 9.40
N MET A 500 -1.05 -0.51 10.72
CA MET A 500 0.08 -1.04 11.50
C MET A 500 -0.41 -2.12 12.46
N GLY A 501 0.34 -3.21 12.58
CA GLY A 501 0.12 -4.26 13.57
C GLY A 501 1.09 -4.10 14.73
N LEU A 502 0.61 -4.25 15.96
CA LEU A 502 1.43 -4.11 17.17
C LEU A 502 1.17 -5.26 18.14
N VAL A 503 2.22 -5.69 18.84
CA VAL A 503 2.13 -6.57 20.00
C VAL A 503 2.50 -5.78 21.25
N VAL A 504 1.67 -5.87 22.28
CA VAL A 504 1.86 -5.18 23.57
C VAL A 504 1.43 -6.05 24.74
N ASP A 505 1.97 -5.78 25.92
CA ASP A 505 1.43 -6.37 27.15
C ASP A 505 0.01 -5.88 27.43
N ASN A 506 -0.86 -6.75 27.96
CA ASN A 506 -2.28 -6.46 28.15
C ASN A 506 -2.55 -5.18 28.95
N GLY A 507 -1.73 -4.89 29.97
CA GLY A 507 -1.87 -3.69 30.80
C GLY A 507 -1.52 -2.38 30.09
N ASN A 508 -0.90 -2.43 28.91
CA ASN A 508 -0.49 -1.24 28.16
C ASN A 508 -1.53 -0.78 27.12
N PHE A 509 -2.53 -1.60 26.79
CA PHE A 509 -3.52 -1.25 25.76
C PHE A 509 -4.24 0.07 26.07
N GLU A 510 -4.79 0.22 27.28
CA GLU A 510 -5.54 1.41 27.70
C GLU A 510 -4.69 2.69 27.64
N LYS A 511 -3.39 2.57 27.93
CA LYS A 511 -2.44 3.69 27.82
C LYS A 511 -2.27 4.11 26.36
N ILE A 512 -2.11 3.15 25.45
CA ILE A 512 -1.94 3.41 24.03
C ILE A 512 -3.25 3.93 23.43
N GLU A 513 -4.39 3.38 23.83
CA GLU A 513 -5.71 3.80 23.39
C GLU A 513 -5.98 5.27 23.74
N LYS A 514 -5.58 5.75 24.93
CA LYS A 514 -5.69 7.18 25.27
C LYS A 514 -4.90 8.08 24.33
N ILE A 515 -3.68 7.68 23.96
CA ILE A 515 -2.86 8.42 23.00
C ILE A 515 -3.52 8.38 21.62
N ALA A 516 -3.98 7.21 21.19
CA ALA A 516 -4.66 7.02 19.91
C ALA A 516 -5.94 7.88 19.82
N LEU A 517 -6.78 7.91 20.86
CA LEU A 517 -7.97 8.76 20.92
C LEU A 517 -7.62 10.25 20.84
N ARG A 518 -6.55 10.70 21.51
CA ARG A 518 -6.06 12.09 21.43
C ARG A 518 -5.60 12.44 20.03
N GLU A 519 -4.84 11.56 19.38
CA GLU A 519 -4.39 11.71 17.99
C GLU A 519 -5.48 11.36 16.98
N ARG A 520 -6.68 10.97 17.45
CA ARG A 520 -7.79 10.42 16.66
C ARG A 520 -7.39 9.20 15.83
N ALA A 521 -6.27 8.53 16.07
CA ALA A 521 -5.89 7.34 15.32
C ALA A 521 -6.82 6.16 15.69
N PRO A 522 -7.51 5.51 14.72
CA PRO A 522 -8.29 4.32 15.01
C PRO A 522 -7.41 3.20 15.53
N ILE A 523 -7.87 2.53 16.60
CA ILE A 523 -7.14 1.46 17.27
C ILE A 523 -8.11 0.33 17.64
N TYR A 524 -7.69 -0.91 17.37
CA TYR A 524 -8.52 -2.10 17.54
C TYR A 524 -7.69 -3.18 18.23
N LYS A 525 -8.18 -3.68 19.36
CA LYS A 525 -7.65 -4.90 19.96
C LYS A 525 -8.20 -6.10 19.20
N VAL A 526 -7.39 -6.67 18.31
CA VAL A 526 -7.84 -7.65 17.32
C VAL A 526 -7.48 -9.09 17.69
N GLY A 527 -6.53 -9.31 18.60
CA GLY A 527 -6.09 -10.67 18.85
C GLY A 527 -5.27 -10.86 20.11
N LYS A 528 -4.83 -12.10 20.31
CA LYS A 528 -4.04 -12.51 21.47
C LYS A 528 -3.04 -13.60 21.11
N ILE A 529 -1.87 -13.53 21.74
CA ILE A 529 -0.80 -14.52 21.57
C ILE A 529 -1.11 -15.77 22.38
N TYR A 530 -1.07 -16.94 21.72
CA TYR A 530 -1.22 -18.25 22.33
C TYR A 530 -0.15 -19.20 21.79
N PRO A 531 0.37 -20.16 22.58
CA PRO A 531 1.43 -21.06 22.15
C PRO A 531 0.91 -22.20 21.25
N THR A 532 0.26 -21.85 20.14
CA THR A 532 -0.40 -22.79 19.21
C THR A 532 0.46 -23.17 18.00
N GLN A 533 1.53 -22.41 17.72
CA GLN A 533 2.32 -22.48 16.49
C GLN A 533 1.48 -22.36 15.21
N SER A 534 0.34 -21.71 15.32
CA SER A 534 -0.62 -21.47 14.25
C SER A 534 -1.15 -20.05 14.29
N ILE A 535 -1.66 -19.60 13.15
CA ILE A 535 -2.47 -18.40 13.05
C ILE A 535 -3.89 -18.80 12.71
N CYS A 536 -4.84 -18.33 13.53
CA CYS A 536 -6.26 -18.54 13.29
C CYS A 536 -6.99 -17.20 13.23
N PHE A 537 -7.74 -16.98 12.16
CA PHE A 537 -8.76 -15.93 12.10
C PHE A 537 -10.09 -16.53 12.48
N ILE A 538 -10.71 -16.02 13.54
CA ILE A 538 -11.95 -16.54 14.12
C ILE A 538 -13.02 -15.46 14.21
N GLY A 539 -14.24 -15.79 13.82
CA GLY A 539 -15.42 -14.95 13.99
C GLY A 539 -16.16 -15.20 15.31
N LYS A 540 -17.02 -14.26 15.70
CA LYS A 540 -17.87 -14.35 16.91
C LYS A 540 -18.85 -15.52 16.87
N ASP A 541 -19.19 -15.98 15.68
CA ASP A 541 -20.01 -17.18 15.41
C ASP A 541 -19.16 -18.47 15.32
N ASN A 542 -17.91 -18.43 15.79
CA ASN A 542 -16.92 -19.51 15.73
C ASN A 542 -16.53 -19.95 14.30
N ARG A 543 -16.89 -19.18 13.26
CA ARG A 543 -16.39 -19.45 11.91
C ARG A 543 -14.88 -19.25 11.88
N LYS A 544 -14.19 -20.13 11.16
CA LYS A 544 -12.73 -20.11 11.01
C LYS A 544 -12.38 -19.99 9.53
N PRO A 545 -12.44 -18.78 8.95
CA PRO A 545 -12.03 -18.57 7.57
C PRO A 545 -10.57 -18.97 7.34
N PHE A 546 -9.70 -18.89 8.35
CA PHE A 546 -8.29 -19.28 8.22
C PHE A 546 -7.79 -19.93 9.51
N ASP A 547 -7.23 -21.13 9.43
CA ASP A 547 -6.65 -21.84 10.59
C ASP A 547 -5.52 -22.77 10.13
N LEU A 548 -4.30 -22.24 10.06
CA LEU A 548 -3.11 -22.97 9.60
C LEU A 548 -1.93 -22.84 10.58
N LYS A 549 -1.19 -23.95 10.72
CA LYS A 549 0.13 -23.94 11.36
C LYS A 549 1.11 -23.12 10.52
N PHE A 550 2.07 -22.45 11.15
CA PHE A 550 3.10 -21.69 10.42
C PHE A 550 3.91 -22.57 9.48
N ASP A 551 4.22 -23.80 9.88
CA ASP A 551 4.90 -24.78 9.01
C ASP A 551 4.12 -25.05 7.72
N PHE A 552 2.78 -25.07 7.79
CA PHE A 552 1.94 -25.24 6.61
C PHE A 552 1.88 -23.96 5.77
N LEU A 553 1.74 -22.81 6.42
CA LEU A 553 1.62 -21.51 5.75
C LEU A 553 2.90 -21.11 5.01
N PHE A 554 4.07 -21.19 5.66
CA PHE A 554 5.33 -20.76 5.08
C PHE A 554 5.98 -21.83 4.19
N GLY A 555 5.59 -23.09 4.40
CA GLY A 555 6.06 -24.25 3.65
C GLY A 555 7.57 -24.47 3.69
N LYS A 556 7.99 -25.62 3.15
CA LYS A 556 9.36 -25.87 2.72
C LYS A 556 9.36 -25.95 1.20
N THR A 557 9.05 -24.83 0.54
CA THR A 557 9.10 -24.80 -0.92
C THR A 557 10.53 -25.08 -1.38
N PRO A 558 10.73 -25.92 -2.41
CA PRO A 558 12.05 -26.20 -2.94
C PRO A 558 12.66 -24.90 -3.46
N LYS A 559 13.98 -24.76 -3.30
CA LYS A 559 14.69 -23.59 -3.82
C LYS A 559 14.47 -23.50 -5.33
N THR A 560 14.14 -22.30 -5.80
CA THR A 560 14.05 -22.00 -7.24
C THR A 560 15.42 -22.24 -7.89
N ILE A 561 15.46 -23.01 -8.98
CA ILE A 561 16.68 -23.23 -9.76
C ILE A 561 16.58 -22.40 -11.04
N ILE A 562 17.51 -21.48 -11.23
CA ILE A 562 17.59 -20.60 -12.40
C ILE A 562 18.76 -21.10 -13.25
N ARG A 563 18.45 -21.53 -14.47
CA ARG A 563 19.42 -21.95 -15.47
C ARG A 563 19.49 -20.89 -16.56
N ASP A 564 20.67 -20.33 -16.78
CA ASP A 564 20.87 -19.30 -17.78
C ASP A 564 22.25 -19.44 -18.45
N ASN A 565 22.46 -18.71 -19.55
CA ASN A 565 23.72 -18.68 -20.29
C ASN A 565 24.18 -17.24 -20.52
N SER A 566 25.48 -17.03 -20.52
CA SER A 566 26.10 -15.74 -20.80
C SER A 566 25.89 -15.36 -22.27
N ILE A 567 25.27 -14.20 -22.50
CA ILE A 567 25.10 -13.62 -23.84
C ILE A 567 26.13 -12.51 -24.03
N LYS A 568 27.04 -12.68 -25.01
CA LYS A 568 27.92 -11.59 -25.44
C LYS A 568 27.11 -10.62 -26.32
N SER A 569 26.94 -9.39 -25.83
CA SER A 569 26.37 -8.30 -26.61
C SER A 569 27.49 -7.39 -27.09
N GLU A 570 27.56 -7.14 -28.40
CA GLU A 570 28.48 -6.15 -28.98
C GLU A 570 27.71 -4.85 -29.21
N PHE A 571 28.14 -3.77 -28.55
CA PHE A 571 27.59 -2.44 -28.74
C PHE A 571 28.50 -1.65 -29.68
N ILE A 572 27.92 -1.06 -30.71
CA ILE A 572 28.65 -0.22 -31.67
C ILE A 572 28.86 1.15 -31.03
N ASN A 573 30.10 1.64 -31.00
CA ASN A 573 30.38 2.99 -30.54
C ASN A 573 29.59 4.03 -31.36
N PRO A 574 29.03 5.06 -30.71
CA PRO A 574 28.32 6.10 -31.43
C PRO A 574 29.27 6.81 -32.40
N LYS A 575 28.82 6.99 -33.64
CA LYS A 575 29.51 7.85 -34.62
C LYS A 575 29.12 9.29 -34.35
N TYR A 576 30.10 10.15 -34.08
CA TYR A 576 29.88 11.58 -33.85
C TYR A 576 30.82 12.41 -34.72
N ASN A 577 30.44 13.67 -34.96
CA ASN A 577 31.24 14.66 -35.68
C ASN A 577 31.39 15.90 -34.81
N LEU A 578 32.62 16.29 -34.48
CA LEU A 578 32.90 17.45 -33.62
C LEU A 578 32.31 18.77 -34.17
N LYS A 579 32.06 18.87 -35.48
CA LYS A 579 31.37 20.02 -36.08
C LYS A 579 29.92 20.19 -35.57
N ASN A 580 29.32 19.13 -35.03
CA ASN A 580 27.96 19.14 -34.50
C ASN A 580 27.94 19.29 -32.96
N PHE A 581 29.03 19.75 -32.35
CA PHE A 581 29.13 19.86 -30.89
C PHE A 581 27.96 20.63 -30.28
N GLU A 582 27.62 21.81 -30.82
CA GLU A 582 26.51 22.62 -30.32
C GLU A 582 25.17 21.87 -30.36
N ILE A 583 24.91 21.12 -31.45
CA ILE A 583 23.72 20.29 -31.60
C ILE A 583 23.71 19.16 -30.56
N TYR A 584 24.85 18.52 -30.30
CA TYR A 584 24.93 17.46 -29.30
C TYR A 584 24.76 18.00 -27.89
N LEU A 585 25.35 19.16 -27.59
CA LEU A 585 25.19 19.84 -26.32
C LEU A 585 23.73 20.20 -26.09
N GLU A 586 23.05 20.79 -27.06
CA GLU A 586 21.63 21.13 -26.99
C GLU A 586 20.77 19.88 -26.76
N LYS A 587 21.03 18.78 -27.48
CA LYS A 587 20.32 17.51 -27.29
C LYS A 587 20.55 16.88 -25.92
N VAL A 588 21.76 16.97 -25.38
CA VAL A 588 22.08 16.47 -24.03
C VAL A 588 21.38 17.31 -22.99
N LEU A 589 21.45 18.64 -23.09
CA LEU A 589 20.81 19.56 -22.13
C LEU A 589 19.28 19.57 -22.22
N SER A 590 18.71 19.16 -23.35
CA SER A 590 17.26 19.02 -23.55
C SER A 590 16.73 17.62 -23.18
N ASN A 591 17.60 16.69 -22.77
CA ASN A 591 17.18 15.37 -22.30
C ASN A 591 16.65 15.49 -20.87
N GLU A 592 15.46 14.94 -20.59
CA GLU A 592 14.80 15.08 -19.29
C GLU A 592 15.56 14.42 -18.13
N ALA A 593 16.48 13.49 -18.40
CA ALA A 593 17.35 12.90 -17.39
C ALA A 593 18.55 13.81 -17.03
N VAL A 594 18.80 14.87 -17.79
CA VAL A 594 19.93 15.80 -17.62
C VAL A 594 19.45 17.22 -17.27
N ALA A 595 18.37 17.68 -17.91
CA ALA A 595 17.73 18.98 -17.68
C ALA A 595 17.25 19.14 -16.24
#